data_AF-A0A7S4S5I2-F1
#
_entry.id   AF-A0A7S4S5I2-F1
#
_cell.length_a   1.000
_cell.length_b   1.000
_cell.length_c   1.000
_cell.angle_alpha   90.00
_cell.angle_beta   90.00
_cell.angle_gamma   90.00
#
_symmetry.space_group_name_H-M   'P 1'
#
loop_
_entity.id
_entity.type
_entity.pdbx_description
1 polymer ?
#
loop_
_entity_poly.entity_id
_entity_poly.type
_entity_poly.pdbx_seq_one_letter_code
_entity_poly.pdbx_strand_id
1 'polypeptide(L)'
;PDPGSRLSSTPTTIRLPNLRVEPGSGQTLTAPMLSVIASWPALFFDAQHLEVQHSTILSLVLVAMATGAGLIELSRRMRRTSLDPSGEREIAMPLRDVLGHDGKPGLLGQLLPELCGLALWMALASTLILRSQDGAADMTPQDRDLERQIRAEWPVLRSADSLLGLQAMTRSVLLASAALRLEQSVASPLAGFPTAFLLLAAGSRVALLALSPADVYHLDGPLGGTMNVTLEVGALLLLLYLAAVQARRTQSRAAWVLAPATAASAVALGWIACHNHLALADPGQSYLDVLFSFSQLAELAGSVTFLANAVVIAGEQEPEGAFSAFAHAVLPAQQLFSAYFLLTAWGGAPLQEMPALVGAGRPFQMLQLMGVMQVGAYAAAAAIRLAPCQDAASHGEVIDV
;
A
#
# COMPACT_ATOMS: atom_id res chain seq x y z
N PRO A 1 10.27 37.84 -57.68
CA PRO A 1 9.49 36.60 -57.81
C PRO A 1 10.07 35.48 -56.94
N ASP A 2 9.58 35.14 -55.75
CA ASP A 2 8.61 35.76 -54.85
C ASP A 2 9.08 35.34 -53.43
N PRO A 3 9.26 36.27 -52.48
CA PRO A 3 9.74 35.96 -51.13
C PRO A 3 8.55 35.93 -50.15
N GLY A 4 8.31 34.83 -49.43
CA GLY A 4 7.29 34.87 -48.38
C GLY A 4 6.91 33.53 -47.74
N SER A 5 7.44 33.27 -46.54
CA SER A 5 6.64 32.82 -45.40
C SER A 5 7.53 32.71 -44.15
N ARG A 6 7.63 33.82 -43.43
CA ARG A 6 8.10 33.85 -42.04
C ARG A 6 6.96 33.36 -41.16
N LEU A 7 7.13 32.23 -40.48
CA LEU A 7 6.27 31.84 -39.36
C LEU A 7 6.70 32.64 -38.13
N SER A 8 5.87 33.60 -37.73
CA SER A 8 5.99 34.30 -36.46
C SER A 8 5.39 33.43 -35.36
N SER A 9 6.21 32.96 -34.41
CA SER A 9 5.74 32.39 -33.16
C SER A 9 5.54 33.51 -32.13
N THR A 10 4.30 33.85 -31.83
CA THR A 10 3.94 34.59 -30.63
C THR A 10 3.78 33.62 -29.46
N PRO A 11 4.31 33.93 -28.26
CA PRO A 11 4.10 33.12 -27.07
C PRO A 11 2.70 33.38 -26.51
N THR A 12 1.87 32.34 -26.50
CA THR A 12 0.55 32.35 -25.85
C THR A 12 0.73 32.25 -24.33
N THR A 13 0.65 33.37 -23.64
CA THR A 13 0.62 33.41 -22.18
C THR A 13 -0.75 32.96 -21.68
N ILE A 14 -0.85 31.71 -21.22
CA ILE A 14 -2.05 31.19 -20.55
C ILE A 14 -2.12 31.81 -19.14
N ARG A 15 -3.03 32.76 -18.94
CA ARG A 15 -3.40 33.25 -17.60
C ARG A 15 -4.29 32.20 -16.93
N LEU A 16 -3.78 31.57 -15.88
CA LEU A 16 -4.59 30.76 -14.96
C LEU A 16 -5.50 31.68 -14.13
N PRO A 17 -6.76 31.32 -13.89
CA PRO A 17 -7.65 32.08 -13.02
C PRO A 17 -7.16 32.03 -11.57
N ASN A 18 -7.12 33.21 -10.93
CA ASN A 18 -6.86 33.35 -9.51
C ASN A 18 -7.96 32.66 -8.69
N LEU A 19 -7.73 31.42 -8.28
CA LEU A 19 -8.54 30.71 -7.29
C LEU A 19 -8.18 31.24 -5.91
N ARG A 20 -8.95 32.24 -5.46
CA ARG A 20 -8.95 32.72 -4.07
C ARG A 20 -9.72 31.70 -3.24
N VAL A 21 -9.00 30.85 -2.50
CA VAL A 21 -9.60 29.89 -1.57
C VAL A 21 -9.96 30.62 -0.28
N GLU A 22 -11.25 30.77 0.01
CA GLU A 22 -11.70 31.24 1.31
C GLU A 22 -11.52 30.15 2.37
N PRO A 23 -10.80 30.42 3.47
CA PRO A 23 -10.67 29.49 4.57
C PRO A 23 -11.91 29.61 5.46
N GLY A 24 -12.90 28.72 5.29
CA GLY A 24 -14.06 28.76 6.19
C GLY A 24 -15.17 27.72 5.98
N SER A 25 -15.29 27.06 4.83
CA SER A 25 -16.35 26.06 4.64
C SER A 25 -15.85 24.66 4.97
N GLY A 26 -16.36 24.08 6.06
CA GLY A 26 -16.19 22.68 6.43
C GLY A 26 -16.91 21.72 5.48
N GLN A 27 -16.68 21.82 4.17
CA GLN A 27 -17.12 20.80 3.23
C GLN A 27 -16.24 19.56 3.41
N THR A 28 -16.86 18.48 3.86
CA THR A 28 -16.24 17.16 3.95
C THR A 28 -15.80 16.69 2.57
N LEU A 29 -14.49 16.51 2.39
CA LEU A 29 -13.75 16.15 1.17
C LEU A 29 -14.10 14.79 0.52
N THR A 30 -15.18 14.13 0.94
CA THR A 30 -15.57 12.79 0.46
C THR A 30 -16.18 12.81 -0.94
N ALA A 31 -16.91 13.88 -1.32
CA ALA A 31 -17.59 13.98 -2.61
C ALA A 31 -16.67 14.01 -3.85
N PRO A 32 -15.59 14.82 -3.90
CA PRO A 32 -14.74 14.89 -5.10
C PRO A 32 -13.90 13.61 -5.32
N MET A 33 -13.53 12.90 -4.24
CA MET A 33 -12.79 11.63 -4.34
C MET A 33 -13.66 10.53 -4.96
N LEU A 34 -14.93 10.45 -4.59
CA LEU A 34 -15.88 9.50 -5.17
C LEU A 34 -16.16 9.78 -6.66
N SER A 35 -16.19 11.05 -7.08
CA SER A 35 -16.37 11.39 -8.49
C SER A 35 -15.18 11.02 -9.38
N VAL A 36 -13.96 11.06 -8.86
CA VAL A 36 -12.75 10.66 -9.59
C VAL A 36 -12.65 9.14 -9.71
N ILE A 37 -13.04 8.40 -8.66
CA ILE A 37 -13.12 6.93 -8.68
C ILE A 37 -14.18 6.45 -9.69
N ALA A 38 -15.29 7.18 -9.82
CA ALA A 38 -16.40 6.80 -10.69
C ALA A 38 -16.13 6.96 -12.20
N SER A 39 -15.21 7.85 -12.62
CA SER A 39 -14.95 8.12 -14.04
C SER A 39 -13.85 7.25 -14.67
N TRP A 40 -13.17 6.44 -13.87
CA TRP A 40 -11.95 5.72 -14.27
C TRP A 40 -12.12 4.52 -15.21
N PRO A 41 -13.19 3.72 -15.16
CA PRO A 41 -13.37 2.61 -16.09
C PRO A 41 -13.30 3.03 -17.57
N ALA A 42 -13.65 4.28 -17.88
CA ALA A 42 -13.66 4.83 -19.22
C ALA A 42 -12.27 5.24 -19.78
N LEU A 43 -11.24 5.35 -18.94
CA LEU A 43 -9.91 5.84 -19.37
C LEU A 43 -8.89 4.74 -19.61
N PHE A 44 -9.09 3.53 -19.05
CA PHE A 44 -8.07 2.47 -19.07
C PHE A 44 -8.51 1.16 -19.75
N PHE A 45 -9.81 0.96 -19.99
CA PHE A 45 -10.31 -0.28 -20.55
C PHE A 45 -10.89 -0.03 -21.95
N ASP A 46 -10.15 -0.41 -22.98
CA ASP A 46 -10.71 -0.57 -24.33
C ASP A 46 -11.62 -1.81 -24.33
N ALA A 47 -12.89 -1.60 -24.66
CA ALA A 47 -14.00 -2.37 -24.12
C ALA A 47 -14.34 -3.67 -24.88
N GLN A 48 -13.59 -4.07 -25.91
CA GLN A 48 -14.16 -5.00 -26.91
C GLN A 48 -13.99 -6.51 -26.65
N HIS A 49 -13.24 -6.99 -25.65
CA HIS A 49 -13.07 -8.45 -25.45
C HIS A 49 -13.08 -8.98 -24.00
N LEU A 50 -13.42 -8.19 -22.98
CA LEU A 50 -13.25 -8.57 -21.56
C LEU A 50 -14.54 -8.59 -20.70
N GLU A 51 -15.74 -8.61 -21.29
CA GLU A 51 -16.94 -8.04 -20.63
C GLU A 51 -17.55 -8.75 -19.41
N VAL A 52 -17.40 -10.06 -19.18
CA VAL A 52 -18.26 -10.74 -18.16
C VAL A 52 -17.52 -11.14 -16.87
N GLN A 53 -16.34 -11.77 -16.94
CA GLN A 53 -15.61 -12.15 -15.72
C GLN A 53 -14.94 -10.97 -15.02
N HIS A 54 -14.43 -9.99 -15.77
CA HIS A 54 -13.71 -8.84 -15.21
C HIS A 54 -14.64 -7.87 -14.48
N SER A 55 -15.87 -7.69 -14.94
CA SER A 55 -16.88 -6.86 -14.28
C SER A 55 -17.22 -7.38 -12.88
N THR A 56 -17.29 -8.71 -12.72
CA THR A 56 -17.65 -9.34 -11.44
C THR A 56 -16.54 -9.22 -10.40
N ILE A 57 -15.28 -9.45 -10.80
CA ILE A 57 -14.12 -9.34 -9.92
C ILE A 57 -13.89 -7.87 -9.53
N LEU A 58 -13.93 -6.95 -10.49
CA LEU A 58 -13.82 -5.51 -10.23
C LEU A 58 -14.93 -5.04 -9.27
N SER A 59 -16.17 -5.49 -9.49
CA SER A 59 -17.30 -5.19 -8.59
C SER A 59 -17.06 -5.74 -7.20
N LEU A 60 -16.55 -6.97 -7.05
CA LEU A 60 -16.22 -7.57 -5.75
C LEU A 60 -15.13 -6.79 -5.01
N VAL A 61 -14.08 -6.35 -5.71
CA VAL A 61 -12.99 -5.57 -5.13
C VAL A 61 -13.48 -4.19 -4.71
N LEU A 62 -14.25 -3.51 -5.58
CA LEU A 62 -14.84 -2.21 -5.28
C LEU A 62 -15.84 -2.31 -4.13
N VAL A 63 -16.65 -3.36 -4.08
CA VAL A 63 -17.56 -3.65 -2.96
C VAL A 63 -16.74 -3.91 -1.70
N ALA A 64 -15.70 -4.74 -1.72
CA ALA A 64 -14.88 -5.00 -0.54
C ALA A 64 -14.20 -3.72 -0.02
N MET A 65 -13.67 -2.87 -0.91
CA MET A 65 -13.11 -1.56 -0.54
C MET A 65 -14.18 -0.62 0.03
N ALA A 66 -15.35 -0.53 -0.62
CA ALA A 66 -16.46 0.31 -0.18
C ALA A 66 -17.05 -0.18 1.16
N THR A 67 -17.15 -1.50 1.35
CA THR A 67 -17.59 -2.14 2.59
C THR A 67 -16.58 -1.89 3.70
N GLY A 68 -15.28 -2.05 3.43
CA GLY A 68 -14.22 -1.72 4.39
C GLY A 68 -14.28 -0.26 4.83
N ALA A 69 -14.36 0.66 3.86
CA ALA A 69 -14.51 2.09 4.13
C ALA A 69 -15.81 2.41 4.88
N GLY A 70 -16.92 1.77 4.51
CA GLY A 70 -18.23 1.91 5.15
C GLY A 70 -18.26 1.41 6.58
N LEU A 71 -17.60 0.28 6.88
CA LEU A 71 -17.46 -0.25 8.23
C LEU A 71 -16.60 0.68 9.11
N ILE A 72 -15.52 1.23 8.55
CA ILE A 72 -14.69 2.21 9.27
C ILE A 72 -15.50 3.49 9.54
N GLU A 73 -16.26 4.00 8.57
CA GLU A 73 -17.10 5.18 8.75
C GLU A 73 -18.26 4.93 9.73
N LEU A 74 -18.90 3.75 9.68
CA LEU A 74 -19.93 3.36 10.64
C LEU A 74 -19.36 3.32 12.06
N SER A 75 -18.15 2.79 12.24
CA SER A 75 -17.46 2.79 13.54
C SER A 75 -17.20 4.21 14.07
N ARG A 76 -16.93 5.18 13.19
CA ARG A 76 -16.77 6.60 13.55
C ARG A 76 -18.09 7.22 13.99
N ARG A 77 -19.16 6.94 13.24
CA ARG A 77 -20.50 7.46 13.56
C ARG A 77 -21.00 6.95 14.90
N MET A 78 -20.82 5.66 15.18
CA MET A 78 -21.16 5.06 16.48
C MET A 78 -20.42 5.74 17.65
N ARG A 79 -19.16 6.14 17.45
CA ARG A 79 -18.41 6.90 18.47
C ARG A 79 -18.92 8.33 18.65
N ARG A 80 -19.31 9.02 17.58
CA ARG A 80 -19.87 10.38 17.67
C ARG A 80 -21.20 10.38 18.42
N THR A 81 -22.05 9.38 18.19
CA THR A 81 -23.33 9.25 18.90
C THR A 81 -23.18 8.86 20.37
N SER A 82 -22.07 8.18 20.73
CA SER A 82 -21.77 7.83 22.13
C SER A 82 -21.30 9.02 22.98
N LEU A 83 -20.95 10.15 22.37
CA LEU A 83 -20.44 11.34 23.05
C LEU A 83 -21.53 12.37 23.37
N ASP A 84 -22.81 12.09 23.10
CA ASP A 84 -23.91 12.93 23.56
C ASP A 84 -24.22 12.57 25.03
N PRO A 85 -23.79 13.38 26.01
CA PRO A 85 -23.92 13.05 27.44
C PRO A 85 -25.35 13.26 27.96
N SER A 86 -26.26 13.75 27.12
CA SER A 86 -27.56 14.28 27.56
C SER A 86 -28.71 13.27 27.50
N GLY A 87 -28.49 12.05 27.00
CA GLY A 87 -29.52 11.03 26.86
C GLY A 87 -29.19 9.74 27.58
N GLU A 88 -29.66 9.59 28.82
CA GLU A 88 -29.76 8.30 29.52
C GLU A 88 -30.67 7.35 28.72
N ARG A 89 -30.12 6.65 27.73
CA ARG A 89 -30.72 5.43 27.19
C ARG A 89 -29.76 4.29 27.39
N GLU A 90 -30.03 3.59 28.49
CA GLU A 90 -29.47 2.34 28.93
C GLU A 90 -29.77 1.23 27.91
N ILE A 91 -29.09 1.24 26.76
CA ILE A 91 -29.07 0.09 25.85
C ILE A 91 -27.95 -0.82 26.34
N ALA A 92 -28.32 -1.73 27.24
CA ALA A 92 -27.46 -2.80 27.75
C ALA A 92 -27.17 -3.81 26.62
N MET A 93 -26.13 -3.54 25.83
CA MET A 93 -25.49 -4.54 24.96
C MET A 93 -24.32 -5.17 25.74
N PRO A 94 -24.12 -6.50 25.67
CA PRO A 94 -23.07 -7.22 26.41
C PRO A 94 -21.66 -6.99 25.82
N LEU A 95 -21.39 -5.78 25.32
CA LEU A 95 -20.09 -5.31 24.86
C LEU A 95 -19.30 -4.58 25.95
N ARG A 96 -19.85 -4.52 27.17
CA ARG A 96 -19.27 -3.81 28.31
C ARG A 96 -17.92 -4.40 28.76
N ASP A 97 -17.62 -5.65 28.39
CA ASP A 97 -16.32 -6.27 28.66
C ASP A 97 -15.27 -5.97 27.57
N VAL A 98 -15.70 -5.49 26.38
CA VAL A 98 -14.81 -5.07 25.29
C VAL A 98 -14.46 -3.57 25.40
N LEU A 99 -15.35 -2.79 26.01
CA LEU A 99 -15.14 -1.39 26.36
C LEU A 99 -14.48 -1.37 27.73
N GLY A 100 -13.25 -0.86 27.85
CA GLY A 100 -12.48 -0.94 29.10
C GLY A 100 -13.20 -0.29 30.29
N HIS A 101 -12.60 -0.46 31.48
CA HIS A 101 -13.19 -0.11 32.79
C HIS A 101 -13.73 1.33 32.91
N ASP A 102 -13.29 2.26 32.04
CA ASP A 102 -13.64 3.69 32.03
C ASP A 102 -14.52 4.14 30.84
N GLY A 103 -15.15 3.20 30.11
CA GLY A 103 -16.00 3.54 28.95
C GLY A 103 -15.22 4.01 27.70
N LYS A 104 -13.88 4.07 27.76
CA LYS A 104 -13.03 4.23 26.58
C LYS A 104 -12.84 2.87 25.89
N PRO A 105 -12.96 2.78 24.56
CA PRO A 105 -12.65 1.54 23.85
C PRO A 105 -11.18 1.20 24.06
N GLY A 106 -10.91 -0.01 24.58
CA GLY A 106 -9.55 -0.54 24.69
C GLY A 106 -8.87 -0.62 23.33
N LEU A 107 -7.56 -0.87 23.31
CA LEU A 107 -6.77 -0.96 22.07
C LEU A 107 -7.41 -1.89 21.03
N LEU A 108 -7.90 -3.06 21.45
CA LEU A 108 -8.62 -4.00 20.58
C LEU A 108 -9.89 -3.40 19.97
N GLY A 109 -10.71 -2.70 20.76
CA GLY A 109 -11.90 -1.99 20.26
C GLY A 109 -11.55 -0.84 19.31
N GLN A 110 -10.34 -0.28 19.43
CA GLN A 110 -9.82 0.69 18.48
C GLN A 110 -9.27 0.04 17.20
N LEU A 111 -8.74 -1.18 17.26
CA LEU A 111 -8.21 -1.94 16.12
C LEU A 111 -9.24 -2.78 15.39
N LEU A 112 -10.45 -2.93 15.95
CA LEU A 112 -11.49 -3.78 15.41
C LEU A 112 -11.78 -3.56 13.91
N PRO A 113 -11.92 -2.32 13.38
CA PRO A 113 -12.25 -2.16 11.97
C PRO A 113 -11.08 -2.57 11.06
N GLU A 114 -9.84 -2.39 11.48
CA GLU A 114 -8.66 -2.89 10.77
C GLU A 114 -8.60 -4.41 10.74
N LEU A 115 -8.85 -5.06 11.89
CA LEU A 115 -8.89 -6.52 12.00
C LEU A 115 -10.00 -7.12 11.15
N CYS A 116 -11.18 -6.51 11.14
CA CYS A 116 -12.28 -6.91 10.26
C CYS A 116 -11.91 -6.74 8.78
N GLY A 117 -11.24 -5.63 8.42
CA GLY A 117 -10.74 -5.40 7.07
C GLY A 117 -9.77 -6.50 6.63
N LEU A 118 -8.76 -6.81 7.45
CA LEU A 118 -7.82 -7.89 7.18
C LEU A 118 -8.52 -9.25 7.06
N ALA A 119 -9.40 -9.58 8.00
CA ALA A 119 -10.15 -10.85 7.98
C ALA A 119 -10.99 -10.99 6.71
N LEU A 120 -11.65 -9.92 6.26
CA LEU A 120 -12.44 -9.90 5.03
C LEU A 120 -11.57 -10.17 3.80
N TRP A 121 -10.40 -9.51 3.69
CA TRP A 121 -9.49 -9.74 2.57
C TRP A 121 -8.88 -11.14 2.59
N MET A 122 -8.52 -11.67 3.76
CA MET A 122 -8.03 -13.04 3.88
C MET A 122 -9.11 -14.07 3.50
N ALA A 123 -10.37 -13.84 3.87
CA ALA A 123 -11.49 -14.67 3.46
C ALA A 123 -11.72 -14.61 1.94
N LEU A 124 -11.66 -13.42 1.34
CA LEU A 124 -11.77 -13.25 -0.10
C LEU A 124 -10.62 -13.95 -0.83
N ALA A 125 -9.37 -13.72 -0.42
CA ALA A 125 -8.20 -14.36 -1.00
C ALA A 125 -8.31 -15.89 -0.93
N SER A 126 -8.68 -16.41 0.24
CA SER A 126 -8.88 -17.86 0.44
C SER A 126 -9.97 -18.40 -0.49
N THR A 127 -11.07 -17.67 -0.65
CA THR A 127 -12.18 -18.09 -1.53
C THR A 127 -11.77 -18.08 -3.00
N LEU A 128 -11.05 -17.05 -3.46
CA LEU A 128 -10.53 -16.95 -4.83
C LEU A 128 -9.52 -18.06 -5.12
N ILE A 129 -8.60 -18.31 -4.17
CA ILE A 129 -7.66 -19.42 -4.25
C ILE A 129 -8.42 -20.75 -4.30
N LEU A 130 -9.38 -21.01 -3.43
CA LEU A 130 -10.15 -22.27 -3.45
C LEU A 130 -10.90 -22.47 -4.78
N ARG A 131 -11.56 -21.43 -5.30
CA ARG A 131 -12.28 -21.50 -6.58
C ARG A 131 -11.40 -21.69 -7.80
N SER A 132 -10.14 -21.27 -7.75
CA SER A 132 -9.20 -21.46 -8.86
C SER A 132 -8.91 -22.95 -9.13
N GLN A 133 -9.28 -23.86 -8.23
CA GLN A 133 -9.10 -25.31 -8.43
C GLN A 133 -10.03 -25.88 -9.50
N ASP A 134 -11.21 -25.29 -9.67
CA ASP A 134 -12.25 -25.85 -10.53
C ASP A 134 -11.99 -25.57 -12.02
N GLY A 135 -11.11 -24.60 -12.33
CA GLY A 135 -10.75 -24.22 -13.70
C GLY A 135 -9.79 -25.18 -14.42
N ALA A 136 -9.26 -26.20 -13.75
CA ALA A 136 -8.26 -27.12 -14.32
C ALA A 136 -8.83 -28.13 -15.34
N ALA A 137 -10.14 -28.10 -15.61
CA ALA A 137 -10.80 -29.05 -16.50
C ALA A 137 -10.22 -29.04 -17.92
N ASP A 138 -9.82 -27.87 -18.42
CA ASP A 138 -9.36 -27.67 -19.81
C ASP A 138 -7.84 -27.70 -20.00
N MET A 139 -7.07 -27.91 -18.93
CA MET A 139 -5.60 -27.92 -18.99
C MET A 139 -5.08 -29.18 -19.69
N THR A 140 -4.08 -29.02 -20.55
CA THR A 140 -3.38 -30.15 -21.18
C THR A 140 -2.66 -30.99 -20.11
N PRO A 141 -2.35 -32.28 -20.39
CA PRO A 141 -1.62 -33.11 -19.43
C PRO A 141 -0.29 -32.49 -18.99
N GLN A 142 0.42 -31.83 -19.91
CA GLN A 142 1.68 -31.16 -19.63
C GLN A 142 1.50 -29.96 -18.69
N ASP A 143 0.47 -29.15 -18.90
CA ASP A 143 0.16 -28.02 -18.03
C ASP A 143 -0.23 -28.48 -16.62
N ARG A 144 -0.94 -29.61 -16.52
CA ARG A 144 -1.28 -30.21 -15.21
C ARG A 144 -0.04 -30.68 -14.45
N ASP A 145 0.95 -31.25 -15.14
CA ASP A 145 2.19 -31.70 -14.50
C ASP A 145 3.05 -30.50 -14.05
N LEU A 146 3.14 -29.46 -14.89
CA LEU A 146 3.77 -28.20 -14.51
C LEU A 146 3.07 -27.55 -13.30
N GLU A 147 1.73 -27.49 -13.32
CA GLU A 147 0.96 -26.95 -12.20
C GLU A 147 1.18 -27.74 -10.91
N ARG A 148 1.25 -29.07 -10.97
CA ARG A 148 1.57 -29.91 -9.81
C ARG A 148 2.96 -29.61 -9.27
N GLN A 149 3.94 -29.40 -10.14
CA GLN A 149 5.29 -29.03 -9.75
C GLN A 149 5.31 -27.67 -9.04
N ILE A 150 4.67 -26.65 -9.63
CA ILE A 150 4.55 -25.32 -9.02
C ILE A 150 3.85 -25.40 -7.66
N ARG A 151 2.76 -26.18 -7.55
CA ARG A 151 2.06 -26.38 -6.27
C ARG A 151 2.91 -27.10 -5.22
N ALA A 152 3.79 -28.00 -5.64
CA ALA A 152 4.72 -28.67 -4.73
C ALA A 152 5.80 -27.70 -4.20
N GLU A 153 6.22 -26.74 -5.01
CA GLU A 153 7.15 -25.67 -4.63
C GLU A 153 6.49 -24.60 -3.76
N TRP A 154 5.19 -24.34 -3.94
CA TRP A 154 4.43 -23.29 -3.26
C TRP A 154 3.18 -23.81 -2.52
N PRO A 155 3.33 -24.68 -1.50
CA PRO A 155 2.20 -25.39 -0.90
C PRO A 155 1.19 -24.47 -0.20
N VAL A 156 1.62 -23.31 0.30
CA VAL A 156 0.76 -22.38 1.04
C VAL A 156 -0.06 -21.48 0.11
N LEU A 157 0.52 -21.01 -1.00
CA LEU A 157 -0.06 -19.94 -1.82
C LEU A 157 -0.25 -20.30 -3.29
N ARG A 158 0.11 -21.53 -3.69
CA ARG A 158 -0.05 -22.13 -5.02
C ARG A 158 0.71 -21.48 -6.17
N SER A 159 0.96 -20.18 -6.12
CA SER A 159 1.83 -19.46 -7.03
C SER A 159 2.66 -18.42 -6.26
N ALA A 160 3.81 -18.07 -6.82
CA ALA A 160 4.62 -16.95 -6.33
C ALA A 160 3.80 -15.65 -6.34
N ASP A 161 3.02 -15.43 -7.38
CA ASP A 161 2.26 -14.19 -7.61
C ASP A 161 1.14 -13.95 -6.59
N SER A 162 0.59 -15.01 -6.00
CA SER A 162 -0.40 -14.90 -4.94
C SER A 162 0.16 -14.19 -3.69
N LEU A 163 1.48 -14.22 -3.46
CA LEU A 163 2.13 -13.45 -2.39
C LEU A 163 2.04 -11.95 -2.64
N LEU A 164 2.35 -11.53 -3.87
CA LEU A 164 2.31 -10.12 -4.25
C LEU A 164 0.87 -9.61 -4.27
N GLY A 165 -0.09 -10.45 -4.68
CA GLY A 165 -1.53 -10.16 -4.56
C GLY A 165 -1.96 -9.95 -3.09
N LEU A 166 -1.57 -10.86 -2.18
CA LEU A 166 -1.82 -10.69 -0.75
C LEU A 166 -1.15 -9.45 -0.16
N GLN A 167 0.07 -9.13 -0.61
CA GLN A 167 0.78 -7.91 -0.24
C GLN A 167 -0.02 -6.67 -0.67
N ALA A 168 -0.55 -6.64 -1.90
CA ALA A 168 -1.38 -5.54 -2.38
C ALA A 168 -2.67 -5.39 -1.56
N MET A 169 -3.37 -6.51 -1.28
CA MET A 169 -4.61 -6.52 -0.47
C MET A 169 -4.38 -5.98 0.95
N THR A 170 -3.33 -6.47 1.63
CA THR A 170 -2.99 -6.02 2.99
C THR A 170 -2.58 -4.56 3.02
N ARG A 171 -1.82 -4.10 2.02
CA ARG A 171 -1.45 -2.69 1.84
C ARG A 171 -2.68 -1.80 1.68
N SER A 172 -3.69 -2.22 0.91
CA SER A 172 -4.93 -1.45 0.75
C SER A 172 -5.64 -1.23 2.08
N VAL A 173 -5.69 -2.22 2.98
CA VAL A 173 -6.26 -2.06 4.34
C VAL A 173 -5.46 -1.05 5.15
N LEU A 174 -4.14 -1.20 5.16
CA LEU A 174 -3.24 -0.31 5.88
C LEU A 174 -3.41 1.15 5.45
N LEU A 175 -3.39 1.40 4.14
CA LEU A 175 -3.53 2.74 3.59
C LEU A 175 -4.93 3.31 3.78
N ALA A 176 -5.98 2.48 3.70
CA ALA A 176 -7.34 2.92 3.99
C ALA A 176 -7.48 3.34 5.47
N SER A 177 -6.93 2.55 6.40
CA SER A 177 -6.91 2.89 7.83
C SER A 177 -6.13 4.19 8.06
N ALA A 178 -4.96 4.35 7.44
CA ALA A 178 -4.14 5.56 7.52
C ALA A 178 -4.90 6.79 7.02
N ALA A 179 -5.52 6.70 5.84
CA ALA A 179 -6.25 7.79 5.20
C ALA A 179 -7.45 8.22 6.05
N LEU A 180 -8.18 7.25 6.60
CA LEU A 180 -9.33 7.54 7.43
C LEU A 180 -8.85 8.21 8.73
N ARG A 181 -7.85 7.67 9.43
CA ARG A 181 -7.40 8.14 10.76
C ARG A 181 -6.46 9.34 10.74
N LEU A 182 -6.28 9.96 9.59
CA LEU A 182 -5.35 11.06 9.40
C LEU A 182 -5.56 12.25 10.36
N GLU A 183 -6.80 12.52 10.77
CA GLU A 183 -7.10 13.59 11.76
C GLU A 183 -6.77 13.22 13.21
N GLN A 184 -6.70 11.93 13.53
CA GLN A 184 -6.52 11.44 14.90
C GLN A 184 -5.06 11.19 15.25
N SER A 185 -4.20 10.99 14.25
CA SER A 185 -2.78 10.73 14.45
C SER A 185 -1.97 12.01 14.24
N VAL A 186 -1.72 12.75 15.31
CA VAL A 186 -0.72 13.85 15.29
C VAL A 186 0.65 13.30 14.88
N ALA A 187 0.93 12.02 15.18
CA ALA A 187 2.10 11.28 14.75
C ALA A 187 1.71 9.98 14.01
N SER A 188 1.25 10.07 12.76
CA SER A 188 1.17 8.87 11.91
C SER A 188 2.59 8.40 11.60
N PRO A 189 2.93 7.11 11.79
CA PRO A 189 4.28 6.63 11.49
C PRO A 189 4.58 6.65 9.97
N LEU A 190 3.54 6.79 9.14
CA LEU A 190 3.69 6.98 7.69
C LEU A 190 3.97 8.44 7.29
N ALA A 191 3.80 9.42 8.19
CA ALA A 191 3.89 10.83 7.82
C ALA A 191 5.29 11.25 7.33
N GLY A 192 5.33 12.12 6.31
CA GLY A 192 6.56 12.70 5.78
C GLY A 192 7.22 11.82 4.72
N PHE A 193 8.52 11.52 4.90
CA PHE A 193 9.30 10.75 3.94
C PHE A 193 8.74 9.33 3.65
N PRO A 194 8.24 8.54 4.64
CA PRO A 194 7.70 7.22 4.34
C PRO A 194 6.54 7.25 3.34
N THR A 195 5.53 8.12 3.55
CA THR A 195 4.44 8.31 2.57
C THR A 195 4.98 8.73 1.21
N ALA A 196 5.97 9.63 1.15
CA ALA A 196 6.50 10.12 -0.12
C ALA A 196 7.21 9.01 -0.93
N PHE A 197 8.02 8.19 -0.27
CA PHE A 197 8.70 7.06 -0.92
C PHE A 197 7.72 5.93 -1.27
N LEU A 198 6.74 5.63 -0.42
CA LEU A 198 5.68 4.69 -0.75
C LEU A 198 4.83 5.16 -1.93
N LEU A 199 4.61 6.47 -2.06
CA LEU A 199 3.93 7.07 -3.22
C LEU A 199 4.75 6.88 -4.50
N LEU A 200 6.07 7.09 -4.46
CA LEU A 200 6.96 6.81 -5.60
C LEU A 200 6.91 5.33 -5.99
N ALA A 201 6.97 4.42 -5.01
CA ALA A 201 6.86 2.99 -5.24
C ALA A 201 5.53 2.61 -5.89
N ALA A 202 4.39 3.06 -5.33
CA ALA A 202 3.07 2.81 -5.90
C ALA A 202 2.92 3.42 -7.30
N GLY A 203 3.41 4.64 -7.52
CA GLY A 203 3.39 5.29 -8.83
C GLY A 203 4.17 4.49 -9.87
N SER A 204 5.35 3.99 -9.51
CA SER A 204 6.16 3.15 -10.41
C SER A 204 5.52 1.80 -10.71
N ARG A 205 4.83 1.16 -9.74
CA ARG A 205 4.09 -0.08 -9.98
C ARG A 205 2.88 0.12 -10.88
N VAL A 206 2.11 1.18 -10.66
CA VAL A 206 0.97 1.49 -11.54
C VAL A 206 1.47 1.82 -12.95
N ALA A 207 2.57 2.57 -13.08
CA ALA A 207 3.20 2.82 -14.39
C ALA A 207 3.71 1.52 -15.04
N LEU A 208 4.36 0.64 -14.27
CA LEU A 208 4.80 -0.68 -14.73
C LEU A 208 3.63 -1.48 -15.29
N LEU A 209 2.54 -1.62 -14.53
CA LEU A 209 1.35 -2.38 -14.94
C LEU A 209 0.62 -1.75 -16.13
N ALA A 210 0.59 -0.42 -16.21
CA ALA A 210 -0.07 0.31 -17.30
C ALA A 210 0.71 0.25 -18.62
N LEU A 211 2.05 0.18 -18.55
CA LEU A 211 2.92 0.14 -19.73
C LEU A 211 3.32 -1.28 -20.13
N SER A 212 3.28 -2.23 -19.21
CA SER A 212 3.65 -3.62 -19.45
C SER A 212 2.60 -4.33 -20.30
N PRO A 213 3.02 -5.14 -21.29
CA PRO A 213 2.20 -6.21 -21.83
C PRO A 213 1.64 -7.11 -20.71
N ALA A 214 0.48 -7.72 -20.97
CA ALA A 214 -0.28 -8.50 -19.99
C ALA A 214 0.43 -9.78 -19.53
N ASP A 215 1.48 -10.21 -20.24
CA ASP A 215 2.21 -11.46 -20.04
C ASP A 215 3.58 -11.28 -19.38
N VAL A 216 3.98 -10.05 -19.02
CA VAL A 216 5.32 -9.78 -18.46
C VAL A 216 5.28 -9.45 -16.96
N TYR A 217 4.59 -8.38 -16.55
CA TYR A 217 4.54 -7.92 -15.15
C TYR A 217 3.17 -8.00 -14.49
N HIS A 218 2.15 -8.45 -15.22
CA HIS A 218 0.88 -8.73 -14.58
C HIS A 218 1.03 -10.00 -13.77
N LEU A 219 0.50 -9.96 -12.55
CA LEU A 219 0.49 -11.14 -11.68
C LEU A 219 -0.44 -12.18 -12.28
N ASP A 220 -0.01 -13.44 -12.31
CA ASP A 220 -0.84 -14.55 -12.71
C ASP A 220 -1.61 -15.16 -11.52
N GLY A 221 -2.64 -15.93 -11.86
CA GLY A 221 -3.42 -16.70 -10.90
C GLY A 221 -4.56 -15.93 -10.22
N PRO A 222 -5.13 -16.50 -9.14
CA PRO A 222 -6.42 -16.07 -8.60
C PRO A 222 -6.43 -14.68 -7.97
N LEU A 223 -5.27 -14.18 -7.55
CA LEU A 223 -5.12 -12.85 -6.97
C LEU A 223 -4.47 -11.85 -7.95
N GLY A 224 -4.21 -12.30 -9.17
CA GLY A 224 -3.53 -11.54 -10.21
C GLY A 224 -4.44 -10.70 -11.09
N GLY A 225 -3.97 -10.42 -12.30
CA GLY A 225 -4.70 -9.71 -13.35
C GLY A 225 -5.28 -8.37 -12.90
N THR A 226 -6.54 -8.11 -13.29
CA THR A 226 -7.22 -6.84 -13.02
C THR A 226 -7.45 -6.55 -11.55
N MET A 227 -7.54 -7.59 -10.70
CA MET A 227 -7.66 -7.40 -9.25
C MET A 227 -6.43 -6.71 -8.68
N ASN A 228 -5.24 -7.22 -9.01
CA ASN A 228 -3.98 -6.63 -8.58
C ASN A 228 -3.84 -5.18 -9.08
N VAL A 229 -4.14 -4.94 -10.37
CA VAL A 229 -4.13 -3.59 -10.95
C VAL A 229 -5.04 -2.64 -10.16
N THR A 230 -6.25 -3.09 -9.82
CA THR A 230 -7.22 -2.29 -9.06
C THR A 230 -6.70 -1.96 -7.66
N LEU A 231 -6.07 -2.92 -6.98
CA LEU A 231 -5.49 -2.72 -5.64
C LEU A 231 -4.31 -1.75 -5.66
N GLU A 232 -3.41 -1.87 -6.64
CA GLU A 232 -2.25 -0.98 -6.80
C GLU A 232 -2.68 0.45 -7.13
N VAL A 233 -3.67 0.61 -8.01
CA VAL A 233 -4.31 1.90 -8.29
C VAL A 233 -4.95 2.48 -7.03
N GLY A 234 -5.73 1.69 -6.30
CA GLY A 234 -6.37 2.11 -5.06
C GLY A 234 -5.34 2.57 -4.02
N ALA A 235 -4.24 1.82 -3.88
CA ALA A 235 -3.13 2.17 -3.02
C ALA A 235 -2.48 3.51 -3.43
N LEU A 236 -2.24 3.72 -4.74
CA LEU A 236 -1.71 4.98 -5.27
C LEU A 236 -2.63 6.17 -4.93
N LEU A 237 -3.95 6.03 -5.12
CA LEU A 237 -4.91 7.10 -4.81
C LEU A 237 -4.94 7.44 -3.31
N LEU A 238 -4.91 6.43 -2.44
CA LEU A 238 -4.84 6.63 -1.00
C LEU A 238 -3.53 7.32 -0.57
N LEU A 239 -2.40 6.95 -1.18
CA LEU A 239 -1.11 7.59 -0.94
C LEU A 239 -1.06 9.04 -1.45
N LEU A 240 -1.65 9.32 -2.62
CA LEU A 240 -1.80 10.68 -3.14
C LEU A 240 -2.63 11.54 -2.18
N TYR A 241 -3.75 11.00 -1.67
CA TYR A 241 -4.57 11.68 -0.68
C TYR A 241 -3.79 11.98 0.61
N LEU A 242 -3.11 10.97 1.17
CA LEU A 242 -2.26 11.12 2.36
C LEU A 242 -1.17 12.18 2.15
N ALA A 243 -0.44 12.10 1.04
CA ALA A 243 0.62 13.05 0.69
C ALA A 243 0.07 14.47 0.53
N ALA A 244 -1.08 14.64 -0.14
CA ALA A 244 -1.70 15.94 -0.35
C ALA A 244 -2.15 16.60 0.97
N VAL A 245 -2.76 15.83 1.87
CA VAL A 245 -3.17 16.36 3.18
C VAL A 245 -1.95 16.65 4.06
N GLN A 246 -0.93 15.79 4.06
CA GLN A 246 0.33 16.05 4.75
C GLN A 246 0.99 17.32 4.21
N ALA A 247 1.06 17.51 2.89
CA ALA A 247 1.62 18.72 2.28
C ALA A 247 0.88 20.00 2.69
N ARG A 248 -0.44 19.94 2.90
CA ARG A 248 -1.25 21.07 3.38
C ARG A 248 -1.03 21.37 4.87
N ARG A 249 -0.76 20.35 5.68
CA ARG A 249 -0.54 20.50 7.14
C ARG A 249 0.89 20.87 7.48
N THR A 250 1.85 20.32 6.75
CA THR A 250 3.26 20.63 6.92
C THR A 250 3.46 22.12 6.67
N GLN A 251 3.85 22.84 7.72
CA GLN A 251 4.15 24.27 7.63
C GLN A 251 5.12 24.50 6.45
N SER A 252 4.90 25.57 5.68
CA SER A 252 5.57 25.79 4.39
C SER A 252 7.08 25.52 4.41
N ARG A 253 7.78 25.87 5.49
CA ARG A 253 9.22 25.65 5.67
C ARG A 253 9.68 24.19 5.58
N ALA A 254 8.97 23.25 6.18
CA ALA A 254 9.36 21.84 6.12
C ALA A 254 9.09 21.23 4.74
N ALA A 255 8.02 21.67 4.05
CA ALA A 255 7.73 21.24 2.68
C ALA A 255 8.87 21.62 1.70
N TRP A 256 9.52 22.78 1.89
CA TRP A 256 10.67 23.21 1.08
C TRP A 256 11.90 22.33 1.24
N VAL A 257 12.02 21.56 2.33
CA VAL A 257 13.15 20.62 2.53
C VAL A 257 12.77 19.22 2.07
N LEU A 258 11.56 18.76 2.41
CA LEU A 258 11.10 17.41 2.08
C LEU A 258 11.02 17.18 0.57
N ALA A 259 10.48 18.14 -0.19
CA ALA A 259 10.30 18.01 -1.63
C ALA A 259 11.62 17.83 -2.40
N PRO A 260 12.63 18.73 -2.27
CA PRO A 260 13.89 18.55 -2.99
C PRO A 260 14.67 17.33 -2.49
N ALA A 261 14.63 17.00 -1.20
CA ALA A 261 15.29 15.80 -0.68
C ALA A 261 14.68 14.52 -1.27
N THR A 262 13.35 14.45 -1.36
CA THR A 262 12.64 13.34 -1.99
C THR A 262 12.94 13.27 -3.49
N ALA A 263 12.96 14.41 -4.19
CA ALA A 263 13.27 14.46 -5.61
C ALA A 263 14.71 14.03 -5.91
N ALA A 264 15.69 14.52 -5.14
CA ALA A 264 17.08 14.10 -5.26
C ALA A 264 17.26 12.61 -4.98
N SER A 265 16.57 12.10 -3.95
CA SER A 265 16.54 10.66 -3.64
C SER A 265 15.93 9.87 -4.79
N ALA A 266 14.81 10.31 -5.38
CA ALA A 266 14.18 9.64 -6.51
C ALA A 266 15.13 9.54 -7.73
N VAL A 267 15.89 10.60 -8.03
CA VAL A 267 16.90 10.58 -9.09
C VAL A 267 18.00 9.57 -8.78
N ALA A 268 18.50 9.54 -7.54
CA ALA A 268 19.53 8.59 -7.13
C ALA A 268 19.03 7.13 -7.20
N LEU A 269 17.80 6.86 -6.73
CA LEU A 269 17.19 5.53 -6.81
C LEU A 269 16.96 5.11 -8.27
N GLY A 270 16.52 6.03 -9.13
CA GLY A 270 16.38 5.79 -10.57
C GLY A 270 17.71 5.44 -11.24
N TRP A 271 18.79 6.17 -10.89
CA TRP A 271 20.13 5.85 -11.36
C TRP A 271 20.57 4.44 -10.94
N ILE A 272 20.35 4.06 -9.68
CA ILE A 272 20.70 2.72 -9.17
C ILE A 272 19.89 1.64 -9.91
N ALA A 273 18.58 1.86 -10.12
CA ALA A 273 17.70 0.96 -10.86
C ALA A 273 18.16 0.74 -12.30
N CYS A 274 18.53 1.82 -13.02
CA CYS A 274 19.08 1.71 -14.37
C CYS A 274 20.33 0.82 -14.45
N HIS A 275 21.15 0.79 -13.40
CA HIS A 275 22.38 0.00 -13.35
C HIS A 275 22.20 -1.40 -12.77
N ASN A 276 21.04 -1.69 -12.16
CA ASN A 276 20.73 -2.97 -11.51
C ASN A 276 19.29 -3.36 -11.81
N HIS A 277 19.04 -3.91 -12.99
CA HIS A 277 17.71 -4.36 -13.42
C HIS A 277 17.74 -5.76 -14.02
N LEU A 278 16.60 -6.44 -13.94
CA LEU A 278 16.38 -7.74 -14.55
C LEU A 278 16.26 -7.62 -16.08
N ALA A 279 16.18 -8.75 -16.77
CA ALA A 279 15.86 -8.83 -18.20
C ALA A 279 14.62 -9.71 -18.39
N LEU A 280 13.51 -9.36 -17.72
CA LEU A 280 12.24 -10.05 -17.87
C LEU A 280 11.49 -9.55 -19.10
N ALA A 281 11.55 -8.25 -19.35
CA ALA A 281 10.93 -7.67 -20.53
C ALA A 281 11.79 -7.89 -21.77
N ASP A 282 11.17 -7.76 -22.95
CA ASP A 282 11.89 -7.78 -24.22
C ASP A 282 13.04 -6.75 -24.23
N PRO A 283 14.12 -6.97 -25.00
CA PRO A 283 15.25 -6.03 -25.06
C PRO A 283 14.89 -4.57 -25.41
N GLY A 284 13.77 -4.36 -26.11
CA GLY A 284 13.24 -3.02 -26.42
C GLY A 284 12.43 -2.36 -25.30
N GLN A 285 12.17 -3.08 -24.20
CA GLN A 285 11.27 -2.70 -23.11
C GLN A 285 11.95 -2.72 -21.72
N SER A 286 13.29 -2.61 -21.69
CA SER A 286 14.07 -2.61 -20.44
C SER A 286 13.67 -1.56 -19.41
N TYR A 287 12.95 -0.51 -19.83
CA TYR A 287 12.37 0.49 -18.93
C TYR A 287 11.38 -0.14 -17.92
N LEU A 288 10.74 -1.26 -18.27
CA LEU A 288 9.86 -2.00 -17.36
C LEU A 288 10.68 -2.66 -16.22
N ASP A 289 11.79 -3.30 -16.54
CA ASP A 289 12.71 -3.87 -15.53
C ASP A 289 13.31 -2.80 -14.62
N VAL A 290 13.59 -1.62 -15.17
CA VAL A 290 14.04 -0.46 -14.40
C VAL A 290 12.92 0.05 -13.47
N LEU A 291 11.67 0.15 -13.94
CA LEU A 291 10.52 0.55 -13.12
C LEU A 291 10.28 -0.45 -11.98
N PHE A 292 10.37 -1.75 -12.26
CA PHE A 292 10.25 -2.80 -11.25
C PHE A 292 11.33 -2.64 -10.18
N SER A 293 12.59 -2.48 -10.58
CA SER A 293 13.72 -2.31 -9.66
C SER A 293 13.63 -1.02 -8.85
N PHE A 294 13.21 0.07 -9.50
CA PHE A 294 12.97 1.37 -8.86
C PHE A 294 11.88 1.27 -7.79
N SER A 295 10.79 0.52 -8.05
CA SER A 295 9.70 0.35 -7.09
C SER A 295 10.20 -0.25 -5.77
N GLN A 296 11.06 -1.26 -5.84
CA GLN A 296 11.64 -1.92 -4.67
C GLN A 296 12.61 -0.99 -3.93
N LEU A 297 13.38 -0.18 -4.66
CA LEU A 297 14.32 0.80 -4.10
C LEU A 297 13.57 1.91 -3.36
N ALA A 298 12.45 2.38 -3.93
CA ALA A 298 11.57 3.33 -3.27
C ALA A 298 10.92 2.72 -2.02
N GLU A 299 10.47 1.47 -2.04
CA GLU A 299 9.95 0.81 -0.83
C GLU A 299 11.01 0.66 0.27
N LEU A 300 12.27 0.37 -0.10
CA LEU A 300 13.39 0.34 0.85
C LEU A 300 13.63 1.71 1.48
N ALA A 301 13.65 2.79 0.68
CA ALA A 301 13.78 4.14 1.22
C ALA A 301 12.61 4.48 2.15
N GLY A 302 11.39 4.04 1.81
CA GLY A 302 10.21 4.17 2.66
C GLY A 302 10.34 3.43 3.99
N SER A 303 10.88 2.21 4.00
CA SER A 303 11.08 1.42 5.24
C SER A 303 12.18 1.99 6.13
N VAL A 304 13.29 2.45 5.54
CA VAL A 304 14.38 3.09 6.28
C VAL A 304 13.91 4.39 6.93
N THR A 305 13.15 5.21 6.21
CA THR A 305 12.60 6.46 6.77
C THR A 305 11.51 6.19 7.82
N PHE A 306 10.76 5.11 7.69
CA PHE A 306 9.81 4.66 8.71
C PHE A 306 10.54 4.26 10.01
N LEU A 307 11.64 3.50 9.89
CA LEU A 307 12.49 3.16 11.03
C LEU A 307 13.11 4.41 11.67
N ALA A 308 13.64 5.33 10.87
CA ALA A 308 14.18 6.58 11.37
C ALA A 308 13.14 7.38 12.16
N ASN A 309 11.90 7.46 11.66
CA ASN A 309 10.78 8.08 12.39
C ASN A 309 10.53 7.37 13.73
N ALA A 310 10.50 6.03 13.75
CA ALA A 310 10.30 5.26 14.98
C ALA A 310 11.40 5.54 16.03
N VAL A 311 12.66 5.66 15.59
CA VAL A 311 13.80 6.01 16.47
C VAL A 311 13.68 7.42 17.03
N VAL A 312 13.33 8.41 16.20
CA VAL A 312 13.19 9.81 16.63
C VAL A 312 12.06 9.95 17.65
N ILE A 313 10.94 9.28 17.43
CA ILE A 313 9.74 9.38 18.29
C ILE A 313 9.89 8.48 19.54
N ALA A 314 10.83 7.52 19.58
CA ALA A 314 11.02 6.62 20.73
C ALA A 314 11.27 7.35 22.06
N GLY A 315 11.78 8.58 22.02
CA GLY A 315 11.99 9.41 23.21
C GLY A 315 10.74 10.14 23.72
N GLU A 316 9.64 10.14 22.96
CA GLU A 316 8.41 10.84 23.30
C GLU A 316 7.44 9.88 24.03
N GLN A 317 6.99 10.26 25.23
CA GLN A 317 6.06 9.47 26.07
C GLN A 317 4.60 9.54 25.60
N GLU A 318 4.35 10.02 24.38
CA GLU A 318 2.99 10.13 23.87
C GLU A 318 2.39 8.72 23.65
N PRO A 319 1.17 8.48 24.16
CA PRO A 319 0.52 7.19 24.05
C PRO A 319 0.36 6.81 22.58
N GLU A 320 0.80 5.60 22.22
CA GLU A 320 0.66 5.10 20.87
C GLU A 320 -0.82 5.04 20.46
N GLY A 321 -1.18 5.79 19.43
CA GLY A 321 -2.50 5.64 18.81
C GLY A 321 -2.66 4.25 18.21
N ALA A 322 -3.87 3.70 18.24
CA ALA A 322 -4.15 2.35 17.72
C ALA A 322 -3.66 2.12 16.28
N PHE A 323 -3.75 3.14 15.42
CA PHE A 323 -3.19 3.05 14.06
C PHE A 323 -1.68 2.83 14.04
N SER A 324 -0.94 3.49 14.94
CA SER A 324 0.51 3.30 15.03
C SER A 324 0.83 1.83 15.35
N ALA A 325 0.20 1.28 16.37
CA ALA A 325 0.38 -0.13 16.73
C ALA A 325 0.00 -1.07 15.57
N PHE A 326 -1.12 -0.79 14.88
CA PHE A 326 -1.53 -1.54 13.69
C PHE A 326 -0.47 -1.50 12.58
N ALA A 327 0.02 -0.31 12.23
CA ALA A 327 1.00 -0.14 11.16
C ALA A 327 2.32 -0.86 11.48
N HIS A 328 2.80 -0.74 12.72
CA HIS A 328 4.01 -1.43 13.18
C HIS A 328 3.85 -2.95 13.17
N ALA A 329 2.66 -3.48 13.42
CA ALA A 329 2.40 -4.91 13.34
C ALA A 329 2.27 -5.42 11.88
N VAL A 330 1.57 -4.67 11.03
CA VAL A 330 1.20 -5.13 9.67
C VAL A 330 2.29 -4.91 8.64
N LEU A 331 3.06 -3.81 8.70
CA LEU A 331 4.10 -3.52 7.71
C LEU A 331 5.18 -4.60 7.60
N PRO A 332 5.73 -5.16 8.70
CA PRO A 332 6.68 -6.27 8.62
C PRO A 332 6.06 -7.50 7.95
N ALA A 333 4.82 -7.85 8.32
CA ALA A 333 4.11 -9.00 7.75
C ALA A 333 3.83 -8.80 6.25
N GLN A 334 3.42 -7.58 5.85
CA GLN A 334 3.25 -7.21 4.45
C GLN A 334 4.56 -7.40 3.68
N GLN A 335 5.69 -6.91 4.21
CA GLN A 335 6.97 -7.03 3.51
C GLN A 335 7.54 -8.45 3.49
N LEU A 336 7.13 -9.31 4.42
CA LEU A 336 7.50 -10.72 4.40
C LEU A 336 7.01 -11.42 3.13
N PHE A 337 5.83 -11.05 2.61
CA PHE A 337 5.32 -11.62 1.35
C PHE A 337 6.21 -11.27 0.16
N SER A 338 6.62 -9.99 0.05
CA SER A 338 7.54 -9.52 -1.01
C SER A 338 8.93 -10.16 -0.87
N ALA A 339 9.48 -10.16 0.34
CA ALA A 339 10.79 -10.74 0.60
C ALA A 339 10.81 -12.24 0.28
N TYR A 340 9.77 -12.97 0.68
CA TYR A 340 9.64 -14.39 0.37
C TYR A 340 9.57 -14.59 -1.15
N PHE A 341 8.72 -13.83 -1.87
CA PHE A 341 8.68 -13.86 -3.34
C PHE A 341 10.06 -13.64 -3.96
N LEU A 342 10.77 -12.57 -3.59
CA LEU A 342 12.07 -12.24 -4.20
C LEU A 342 13.15 -13.30 -3.94
N LEU A 343 13.07 -14.01 -2.82
CA LEU A 343 14.00 -15.06 -2.44
C LEU A 343 13.75 -16.37 -3.20
N THR A 344 12.52 -16.66 -3.60
CA THR A 344 12.14 -17.98 -4.13
C THR A 344 11.57 -17.97 -5.55
N ALA A 345 11.16 -16.82 -6.10
CA ALA A 345 10.54 -16.72 -7.44
C ALA A 345 11.42 -17.21 -8.58
N TRP A 346 12.73 -17.29 -8.37
CA TRP A 346 13.71 -17.55 -9.42
C TRP A 346 14.22 -18.99 -9.45
N GLY A 347 13.54 -19.96 -8.83
CA GLY A 347 13.86 -21.40 -8.97
C GLY A 347 15.27 -21.88 -8.59
N GLY A 348 16.13 -21.00 -8.08
CA GLY A 348 17.50 -21.27 -7.63
C GLY A 348 17.65 -21.10 -6.12
N ALA A 349 18.84 -21.41 -5.60
CA ALA A 349 19.15 -21.09 -4.22
C ALA A 349 19.13 -19.55 -4.01
N PRO A 350 18.80 -19.05 -2.81
CA PRO A 350 18.94 -17.63 -2.51
C PRO A 350 20.33 -17.10 -2.90
N LEU A 351 20.37 -15.91 -3.48
CA LEU A 351 21.55 -15.21 -4.02
C LEU A 351 22.18 -15.86 -5.27
N GLN A 352 21.61 -16.94 -5.80
CA GLN A 352 22.02 -17.50 -7.08
C GLN A 352 21.44 -16.66 -8.22
N GLU A 353 22.32 -16.17 -9.09
CA GLU A 353 21.91 -15.42 -10.28
C GLU A 353 21.47 -16.38 -11.39
N MET A 354 20.44 -15.99 -12.13
CA MET A 354 20.07 -16.61 -13.40
C MET A 354 20.59 -15.71 -14.53
N PRO A 355 21.70 -16.04 -15.20
CA PRO A 355 22.35 -15.14 -16.16
C PRO A 355 21.43 -14.67 -17.29
N ALA A 356 20.46 -15.50 -17.68
CA ALA A 356 19.48 -15.18 -18.71
C ALA A 356 18.52 -14.04 -18.33
N LEU A 357 18.35 -13.78 -17.03
CA LEU A 357 17.42 -12.79 -16.49
C LEU A 357 18.15 -11.55 -15.93
N VAL A 358 19.46 -11.44 -16.13
CA VAL A 358 20.25 -10.27 -15.72
C VAL A 358 20.30 -9.27 -16.88
N GLY A 359 19.63 -8.13 -16.72
CA GLY A 359 19.71 -7.03 -17.69
C GLY A 359 20.99 -6.21 -17.51
N ALA A 360 21.22 -5.73 -16.29
CA ALA A 360 22.46 -5.04 -15.93
C ALA A 360 22.79 -5.20 -14.45
N GLY A 361 24.08 -5.18 -14.13
CA GLY A 361 24.57 -5.15 -12.75
C GLY A 361 24.31 -6.43 -11.98
N ARG A 362 23.80 -6.29 -10.74
CA ARG A 362 23.55 -7.41 -9.80
C ARG A 362 22.11 -7.37 -9.27
N PRO A 363 21.10 -7.49 -10.15
CA PRO A 363 19.70 -7.24 -9.79
C PRO A 363 19.18 -8.24 -8.75
N PHE A 364 19.55 -9.52 -8.85
CA PHE A 364 19.11 -10.56 -7.91
C PHE A 364 19.58 -10.29 -6.47
N GLN A 365 20.88 -10.06 -6.29
CA GLN A 365 21.48 -9.76 -4.99
C GLN A 365 20.87 -8.49 -4.40
N MET A 366 20.70 -7.45 -5.22
CA MET A 366 20.07 -6.20 -4.82
C MET A 366 18.63 -6.45 -4.35
N LEU A 367 17.77 -7.02 -5.19
CA LEU A 367 16.36 -7.22 -4.89
C LEU A 367 16.14 -8.08 -3.64
N GLN A 368 16.86 -9.20 -3.52
CA GLN A 368 16.74 -10.11 -2.37
C GLN A 368 17.22 -9.47 -1.08
N LEU A 369 18.37 -8.79 -1.11
CA LEU A 369 18.88 -8.08 0.07
C LEU A 369 17.91 -6.98 0.50
N MET A 370 17.36 -6.23 -0.46
CA MET A 370 16.41 -5.16 -0.18
C MET A 370 15.11 -5.68 0.42
N GLY A 371 14.56 -6.79 -0.08
CA GLY A 371 13.36 -7.40 0.51
C GLY A 371 13.59 -7.78 1.98
N VAL A 372 14.72 -8.42 2.29
CA VAL A 372 15.09 -8.76 3.67
C VAL A 372 15.32 -7.50 4.52
N MET A 373 16.00 -6.49 3.99
CA MET A 373 16.24 -5.22 4.68
C MET A 373 14.94 -4.46 4.97
N GLN A 374 13.96 -4.48 4.06
CA GLN A 374 12.65 -3.88 4.30
C GLN A 374 11.93 -4.54 5.47
N VAL A 375 11.90 -5.87 5.53
CA VAL A 375 11.34 -6.61 6.67
C VAL A 375 12.06 -6.25 7.96
N GLY A 376 13.40 -6.26 7.94
CA GLY A 376 14.23 -5.90 9.09
C GLY A 376 13.98 -4.48 9.59
N ALA A 377 13.87 -3.51 8.68
CA ALA A 377 13.62 -2.11 9.03
C ALA A 377 12.24 -1.93 9.69
N TYR A 378 11.18 -2.50 9.12
CA TYR A 378 9.85 -2.42 9.73
C TYR A 378 9.75 -3.20 11.05
N ALA A 379 10.36 -4.37 11.15
CA ALA A 379 10.37 -5.17 12.38
C ALA A 379 11.14 -4.48 13.51
N ALA A 380 12.28 -3.85 13.20
CA ALA A 380 13.04 -3.05 14.16
C ALA A 380 12.23 -1.84 14.63
N ALA A 381 11.53 -1.15 13.71
CA ALA A 381 10.64 -0.05 14.06
C ALA A 381 9.53 -0.52 15.01
N ALA A 382 8.94 -1.68 14.73
CA ALA A 382 7.91 -2.28 15.57
C ALA A 382 8.44 -2.64 16.97
N ALA A 383 9.63 -3.24 17.05
CA ALA A 383 10.26 -3.56 18.32
C ALA A 383 10.51 -2.31 19.17
N ILE A 384 11.05 -1.23 18.58
CA ILE A 384 11.30 0.04 19.27
C ILE A 384 10.01 0.63 19.85
N ARG A 385 8.92 0.57 19.09
CA ARG A 385 7.66 1.21 19.46
C ARG A 385 6.79 0.39 20.40
N LEU A 386 6.83 -0.94 20.29
CA LEU A 386 5.98 -1.85 21.06
C LEU A 386 6.66 -2.40 22.34
N ALA A 387 7.98 -2.31 22.48
CA ALA A 387 8.72 -2.80 23.66
C ALA A 387 8.41 -2.10 25.01
N PRO A 388 8.07 -0.80 25.12
CA PRO A 388 7.94 -0.11 26.41
C PRO A 388 6.80 -0.59 27.35
N CYS A 389 6.00 -1.57 26.96
CA CYS A 389 4.85 -2.03 27.74
C CYS A 389 5.18 -2.90 28.98
N GLN A 390 6.45 -3.19 29.29
CA GLN A 390 6.78 -4.14 30.37
C GLN A 390 7.21 -3.53 31.71
N ASP A 391 7.75 -2.31 31.72
CA ASP A 391 8.35 -1.76 32.95
C ASP A 391 7.35 -1.03 33.88
N ALA A 392 6.16 -0.68 33.39
CA ALA A 392 5.14 -0.02 34.23
C ALA A 392 4.39 -1.00 35.16
N ALA A 393 4.46 -2.31 34.90
CA ALA A 393 3.77 -3.32 35.71
C ALA A 393 4.56 -3.76 36.96
N SER A 394 5.85 -3.40 37.07
CA SER A 394 6.75 -3.88 38.14
C SER A 394 7.02 -2.85 39.26
N HIS A 395 6.43 -1.65 39.19
CA HIS A 395 6.61 -0.61 40.22
C HIS A 395 5.34 -0.28 41.04
N GLY A 396 4.29 -1.09 40.91
CA GLY A 396 3.02 -0.90 41.62
C GLY A 396 2.85 -1.67 42.93
N GLU A 397 3.82 -2.46 43.37
CA GLU A 397 3.71 -3.27 44.60
C GLU A 397 4.88 -2.99 45.56
N VAL A 398 5.07 -1.72 45.92
CA VAL A 398 5.64 -1.39 47.23
C VAL A 398 4.45 -1.27 48.17
N ILE A 399 4.05 -2.40 48.75
CA ILE A 399 3.17 -2.42 49.91
C ILE A 399 3.99 -1.80 51.05
N ASP A 400 3.69 -0.55 51.41
CA ASP A 400 4.09 0.01 52.70
C ASP A 400 3.40 -0.84 53.79
N VAL A 401 4.20 -1.67 54.48
CA VAL A 401 3.81 -2.47 55.65
C VAL A 401 4.02 -1.67 56.92
#